data_AF-A0A535CN24-F1
#
_entry.id   AF-A0A535CN24-F1
#
_cell.length_a   1.000
_cell.length_b   1.000
_cell.length_c   1.000
_cell.angle_alpha   90.00
_cell.angle_beta   90.00
_cell.angle_gamma   90.00
#
_symmetry.space_group_name_H-M   'P 1'
#
loop_
_entity.id
_entity.type
_entity.pdbx_description
1 polymer ?
#
loop_
_entity_poly.entity_id
_entity_poly.type
_entity_poly.pdbx_seq_one_letter_code
_entity_poly.pdbx_strand_id
1 'polypeptide(L)'
;MLTLFFPVAAATAVAIAALSGFHLFSATPSTPPATATTSLTPGSDAKFSYLVGQHSNFCSLSQSTVMTYPANSRIQGACCNPLDDAKYRWQVSGLRAFSGTPEILADPYDVSAGLAKQLLAADSSISLTSAQMTTFNSAASMTDDHGWCCCHCWRWYMSEGLAKVLITKYHMGASTIAHVVNLTNGCGGALGSDASPSPRTRS
;
A
#
# COMPACT_ATOMS: atom_id res chain seq x y z
N MET A 1 -14.74 -50.77 48.97
CA MET A 1 -14.97 -52.20 48.68
C MET A 1 -15.32 -52.27 47.20
N LEU A 2 -14.58 -52.90 46.30
CA LEU A 2 -13.97 -54.22 46.38
C LEU A 2 -12.77 -54.28 45.39
N THR A 3 -11.62 -54.67 45.90
CA THR A 3 -10.41 -55.10 45.16
C THR A 3 -10.55 -56.54 44.71
N LEU A 4 -10.21 -56.89 43.45
CA LEU A 4 -9.81 -58.23 42.99
C LEU A 4 -8.94 -58.07 41.71
N PHE A 5 -7.61 -58.19 41.73
CA PHE A 5 -6.71 -59.37 41.69
C PHE A 5 -6.65 -60.14 40.34
N PHE A 6 -5.55 -59.91 39.59
CA PHE A 6 -4.58 -60.82 38.90
C PHE A 6 -5.07 -62.04 38.06
N PRO A 7 -4.41 -62.42 36.93
CA PRO A 7 -2.98 -62.73 36.92
C PRO A 7 -2.13 -62.35 35.69
N VAL A 8 -0.83 -62.43 35.96
CA VAL A 8 0.33 -62.38 35.07
C VAL A 8 0.34 -63.61 34.15
N ALA A 9 0.71 -63.41 32.88
CA ALA A 9 1.30 -64.47 32.05
C ALA A 9 2.49 -63.89 31.28
N ALA A 10 3.69 -64.31 31.69
CA ALA A 10 4.91 -64.14 30.93
C ALA A 10 4.96 -65.22 29.84
N ALA A 11 5.26 -64.83 28.60
CA ALA A 11 5.73 -65.73 27.56
C ALA A 11 6.80 -65.00 26.73
N THR A 12 8.04 -65.34 27.00
CA THR A 12 9.19 -65.08 26.14
C THR A 12 9.11 -65.98 24.91
N ALA A 13 9.16 -65.40 23.70
CA ALA A 13 9.43 -66.14 22.48
C ALA A 13 10.26 -65.29 21.50
N VAL A 14 11.57 -65.54 21.58
CA VAL A 14 12.55 -65.73 20.49
C VAL A 14 12.30 -65.03 19.15
N ALA A 15 13.29 -64.22 18.77
CA ALA A 15 13.47 -63.56 17.48
C ALA A 15 13.50 -64.52 16.28
N ILE A 16 12.89 -64.09 15.17
CA ILE A 16 13.32 -64.48 13.82
C ILE A 16 13.42 -63.19 13.01
N ALA A 17 14.66 -62.78 12.75
CA ALA A 17 14.98 -61.77 11.74
C ALA A 17 14.74 -62.38 10.35
N ALA A 18 13.66 -61.95 9.70
CA ALA A 18 13.46 -62.18 8.28
C ALA A 18 13.74 -60.85 7.55
N LEU A 19 14.96 -60.76 7.01
CA LEU A 19 15.36 -59.76 6.03
C LEU A 19 14.46 -59.88 4.80
N SER A 20 13.49 -58.98 4.68
CA SER A 20 12.72 -58.79 3.46
C SER A 20 12.74 -57.31 3.12
N GLY A 21 13.52 -56.97 2.10
CA GLY A 21 13.70 -55.61 1.61
C GLY A 21 12.38 -55.01 1.16
N PHE A 22 11.80 -54.19 2.03
CA PHE A 22 10.89 -53.13 1.63
C PHE A 22 11.68 -51.83 1.68
N HIS A 23 12.02 -51.30 0.49
CA HIS A 23 12.42 -49.91 0.37
C HIS A 23 11.22 -49.06 0.78
N LEU A 24 11.17 -48.67 2.05
CA LEU A 24 10.34 -47.56 2.49
C LEU A 24 10.85 -46.33 1.76
N PHE A 25 10.21 -45.97 0.66
CA PHE A 25 10.30 -44.63 0.10
C PHE A 25 9.81 -43.67 1.19
N SER A 26 10.74 -43.13 1.97
CA SER A 26 10.48 -41.94 2.77
C SER A 26 10.22 -40.81 1.79
N ALA A 27 8.95 -40.62 1.44
CA ALA A 27 8.49 -39.40 0.79
C ALA A 27 8.68 -38.27 1.81
N THR A 28 9.86 -37.64 1.80
CA THR A 28 10.02 -36.30 2.35
C THR A 28 8.93 -35.44 1.72
N PRO A 29 8.04 -34.81 2.50
CA PRO A 29 7.13 -33.82 1.94
C PRO A 29 8.00 -32.71 1.38
N SER A 30 8.15 -32.70 0.05
CA SER A 30 8.76 -31.60 -0.67
C SER A 30 7.87 -30.38 -0.41
N THR A 31 8.26 -29.55 0.56
CA THR A 31 7.72 -28.20 0.70
C THR A 31 7.85 -27.57 -0.68
N PRO A 32 6.74 -27.20 -1.36
CA PRO A 32 6.83 -26.50 -2.62
C PRO A 32 7.72 -25.28 -2.40
N PRO A 33 8.71 -25.00 -3.27
CA PRO A 33 9.44 -23.75 -3.16
C PRO A 33 8.38 -22.64 -3.17
N ALA A 34 8.36 -21.84 -2.11
CA ALA A 34 7.55 -20.63 -2.08
C ALA A 34 7.91 -19.86 -3.34
N THR A 35 6.99 -19.80 -4.30
CA THR A 35 7.17 -19.04 -5.52
C THR A 35 7.53 -17.64 -5.08
N ALA A 36 8.78 -17.24 -5.29
CA ALA A 36 9.20 -15.88 -5.02
C ALA A 36 8.35 -15.01 -5.93
N THR A 37 7.31 -14.39 -5.37
CA THR A 37 6.55 -13.36 -6.06
C THR A 37 7.57 -12.25 -6.28
N THR A 38 8.14 -12.18 -7.47
CA THR A 38 9.09 -11.13 -7.83
C THR A 38 8.40 -9.80 -7.61
N SER A 39 8.71 -9.15 -6.49
CA SER A 39 8.18 -7.83 -6.19
C SER A 39 8.80 -6.87 -7.19
N LEU A 40 7.98 -6.32 -8.08
CA LEU A 40 8.42 -5.35 -9.08
C LEU A 40 8.89 -4.07 -8.37
N THR A 41 10.12 -3.64 -8.67
CA THR A 41 10.76 -2.48 -8.04
C THR A 41 10.12 -1.16 -8.50
N PRO A 42 9.67 -0.27 -7.60
CA PRO A 42 9.18 1.06 -7.98
C PRO A 42 10.16 1.83 -8.86
N GLY A 43 9.65 2.46 -9.92
CA GLY A 43 10.43 3.26 -10.88
C GLY A 43 11.21 2.43 -11.90
N SER A 44 11.07 1.09 -11.90
CA SER A 44 11.64 0.23 -12.95
C SER A 44 10.72 0.12 -14.17
N ASP A 45 11.30 -0.18 -15.33
CA ASP A 45 10.57 -0.49 -16.56
C ASP A 45 9.51 -1.57 -16.36
N ALA A 46 9.88 -2.68 -15.70
CA ALA A 46 8.96 -3.79 -15.45
C ALA A 46 7.78 -3.37 -14.58
N LYS A 47 8.00 -2.51 -13.59
CA LYS A 47 6.93 -1.97 -12.76
C LYS A 47 6.04 -1.00 -13.53
N PHE A 48 6.62 -0.12 -14.33
CA PHE A 48 5.87 0.76 -15.22
C PHE A 48 4.96 -0.04 -16.16
N SER A 49 5.51 -1.01 -16.90
CA SER A 49 4.73 -1.86 -17.82
C SER A 49 3.60 -2.61 -17.12
N TYR A 50 3.83 -3.09 -15.89
CA TYR A 50 2.77 -3.69 -15.08
C TYR A 50 1.67 -2.70 -14.73
N LEU A 51 2.03 -1.50 -14.28
CA LEU A 51 1.10 -0.47 -13.79
C LEU A 51 0.26 0.16 -14.90
N VAL A 52 0.77 0.26 -16.12
CA VAL A 52 0.01 0.73 -17.29
C VAL A 52 -1.25 -0.11 -17.53
N GLY A 53 -1.20 -1.40 -17.24
CA GLY A 53 -2.33 -2.32 -17.37
C GLY A 53 -3.24 -2.42 -16.14
N GLN A 54 -2.98 -1.66 -15.07
CA GLN A 54 -3.81 -1.69 -13.86
C GLN A 54 -4.86 -0.59 -13.88
N HIS A 55 -6.07 -0.94 -13.42
CA HIS A 55 -7.23 -0.05 -13.45
C HIS A 55 -8.04 -0.06 -12.14
N SER A 56 -7.47 -0.59 -11.05
CA SER A 56 -8.16 -0.57 -9.74
C SER A 56 -8.17 0.81 -9.10
N ASN A 57 -7.31 1.72 -9.57
CA ASN A 57 -7.40 3.16 -9.36
C ASN A 57 -8.04 3.81 -10.60
N PHE A 58 -9.06 4.63 -10.41
CA PHE A 58 -9.76 5.32 -11.50
C PHE A 58 -10.39 6.62 -10.99
N CYS A 59 -10.61 7.57 -11.89
CA CYS A 59 -11.26 8.84 -11.58
C CYS A 59 -12.64 8.57 -10.97
N SER A 60 -13.05 9.36 -9.98
CA SER A 60 -14.30 9.19 -9.20
C SER A 60 -14.36 8.01 -8.23
N LEU A 61 -13.31 7.19 -8.09
CA LEU A 61 -13.26 6.19 -7.02
C LEU A 61 -13.45 6.88 -5.65
N SER A 62 -14.49 6.50 -4.91
CA SER A 62 -14.91 7.18 -3.69
C SER A 62 -14.15 6.69 -2.46
N GLN A 63 -14.10 7.53 -1.42
CA GLN A 63 -13.55 7.14 -0.11
C GLN A 63 -14.31 5.95 0.47
N SER A 64 -15.64 5.96 0.38
CA SER A 64 -16.49 4.88 0.93
C SER A 64 -16.18 3.53 0.28
N THR A 65 -15.99 3.49 -1.04
CA THR A 65 -15.59 2.27 -1.75
C THR A 65 -14.22 1.79 -1.29
N VAL A 66 -13.22 2.69 -1.19
CA VAL A 66 -11.89 2.33 -0.68
C VAL A 66 -11.95 1.76 0.73
N MET A 67 -12.83 2.27 1.60
CA MET A 67 -13.01 1.74 2.95
C MET A 67 -13.55 0.30 2.98
N THR A 68 -14.18 -0.19 1.91
CA THR A 68 -14.63 -1.60 1.80
C THR A 68 -13.51 -2.56 1.38
N TYR A 69 -12.40 -2.05 0.83
CA TYR A 69 -11.33 -2.91 0.34
C TYR A 69 -10.65 -3.68 1.49
N PRO A 70 -10.26 -4.95 1.26
CA PRO A 70 -9.39 -5.69 2.17
C PRO A 70 -8.08 -4.92 2.40
N ALA A 71 -7.59 -4.86 3.64
CA ALA A 71 -6.42 -4.04 3.96
C ALA A 71 -5.14 -4.43 3.17
N ASN A 72 -5.03 -5.70 2.78
CA ASN A 72 -3.93 -6.25 2.00
C ASN A 72 -4.10 -6.09 0.47
N SER A 73 -5.23 -5.54 -0.01
CA SER A 73 -5.41 -5.27 -1.44
C SER A 73 -4.63 -4.05 -1.90
N ARG A 74 -4.54 -3.87 -3.23
CA ARG A 74 -3.79 -2.80 -3.88
C ARG A 74 -4.72 -1.95 -4.77
N ILE A 75 -4.54 -0.63 -4.70
CA ILE A 75 -5.19 0.36 -5.55
C ILE A 75 -4.12 0.86 -6.52
N GLN A 76 -4.22 0.45 -7.79
CA GLN A 76 -3.13 0.46 -8.75
C GLN A 76 -3.50 1.13 -10.07
N GLY A 77 -2.51 1.75 -10.70
CA GLY A 77 -2.66 2.49 -11.95
C GLY A 77 -2.92 3.98 -11.73
N ALA A 78 -2.94 4.73 -12.84
CA ALA A 78 -3.26 6.15 -12.85
C ALA A 78 -4.78 6.39 -12.83
N CYS A 79 -5.26 7.43 -12.14
CA CYS A 79 -6.69 7.67 -12.00
C CYS A 79 -7.33 8.51 -13.12
N CYS A 80 -6.69 9.58 -13.58
CA CYS A 80 -7.35 10.58 -14.45
C CYS A 80 -6.82 10.57 -15.88
N ASN A 81 -5.51 10.42 -16.04
CA ASN A 81 -4.80 10.43 -17.31
C ASN A 81 -3.97 9.15 -17.44
N PRO A 82 -3.54 8.77 -18.67
CA PRO A 82 -2.60 7.68 -18.86
C PRO A 82 -1.35 7.83 -17.99
N LEU A 83 -0.81 6.71 -17.52
CA LEU A 83 0.46 6.69 -16.81
C LEU A 83 1.60 7.06 -17.77
N ASP A 84 2.44 8.01 -17.37
CA ASP A 84 3.61 8.47 -18.14
C ASP A 84 4.90 7.99 -17.48
N ASP A 85 5.84 7.45 -18.27
CA ASP A 85 7.07 6.84 -17.74
C ASP A 85 8.00 7.89 -17.11
N ALA A 86 8.16 9.05 -17.76
CA ALA A 86 9.04 10.10 -17.27
C ALA A 86 8.52 10.66 -15.94
N LYS A 87 7.22 10.97 -15.84
CA LYS A 87 6.58 11.38 -14.59
C LYS A 87 6.69 10.32 -13.51
N TYR A 88 6.38 9.07 -13.83
CA TYR A 88 6.45 7.96 -12.88
C TYR A 88 7.85 7.82 -12.25
N ARG A 89 8.89 7.81 -13.09
CA ARG A 89 10.29 7.71 -12.64
C ARG A 89 10.70 8.91 -11.81
N TRP A 90 10.32 10.12 -12.23
CA TRP A 90 10.60 11.35 -11.47
C TRP A 90 9.96 11.30 -10.07
N GLN A 91 8.68 10.93 -10.00
CA GLN A 91 7.95 10.80 -8.74
C GLN A 91 8.60 9.78 -7.82
N VAL A 92 8.82 8.54 -8.29
CA VAL A 92 9.44 7.50 -7.47
C VAL A 92 10.86 7.87 -7.03
N SER A 93 11.64 8.51 -7.89
CA SER A 93 12.98 8.98 -7.53
C SER A 93 12.93 10.02 -6.41
N GLY A 94 12.01 11.00 -6.49
CA GLY A 94 11.83 12.01 -5.45
C GLY A 94 11.36 11.41 -4.12
N LEU A 95 10.47 10.41 -4.17
CA LEU A 95 9.93 9.75 -2.97
C LEU A 95 10.99 9.00 -2.14
N ARG A 96 12.13 8.64 -2.74
CA ARG A 96 13.24 7.98 -2.01
C ARG A 96 13.77 8.83 -0.85
N ALA A 97 13.74 10.16 -0.99
CA ALA A 97 14.13 11.09 0.06
C ALA A 97 13.25 11.00 1.32
N PHE A 98 12.06 10.40 1.20
CA PHE A 98 11.06 10.27 2.26
C PHE A 98 10.88 8.83 2.76
N SER A 99 11.78 7.92 2.39
CA SER A 99 11.70 6.48 2.74
C SER A 99 11.67 6.18 4.25
N GLY A 100 12.09 7.13 5.10
CA GLY A 100 11.97 7.03 6.56
C GLY A 100 10.58 7.36 7.13
N THR A 101 9.63 7.80 6.29
CA THR A 101 8.28 8.20 6.70
C THR A 101 7.26 7.19 6.14
N PRO A 102 6.81 6.20 6.94
CA PRO A 102 6.00 5.09 6.44
C PRO A 102 4.62 5.51 5.89
N GLU A 103 4.12 6.68 6.25
CA GLU A 103 2.87 7.23 5.70
C GLU A 103 3.02 7.80 4.29
N ILE A 104 4.25 8.14 3.85
CA ILE A 104 4.52 8.60 2.49
C ILE A 104 4.65 7.39 1.57
N LEU A 105 3.89 7.41 0.47
CA LEU A 105 3.89 6.33 -0.53
C LEU A 105 5.27 6.18 -1.16
N ALA A 106 5.79 4.94 -1.24
CA ALA A 106 7.00 4.65 -2.00
C ALA A 106 6.76 4.56 -3.52
N ASP A 107 5.52 4.24 -3.91
CA ASP A 107 5.07 4.19 -5.30
C ASP A 107 3.67 4.86 -5.38
N PRO A 108 3.53 6.00 -6.09
CA PRO A 108 2.27 6.73 -6.14
C PRO A 108 1.19 5.97 -6.92
N TYR A 109 1.54 5.03 -7.77
CA TYR A 109 0.59 4.28 -8.60
C TYR A 109 0.38 2.84 -8.09
N ASP A 110 0.96 2.48 -6.95
CA ASP A 110 0.72 1.21 -6.28
C ASP A 110 0.51 1.43 -4.78
N VAL A 111 -0.74 1.60 -4.37
CA VAL A 111 -1.10 1.98 -3.00
C VAL A 111 -1.76 0.82 -2.27
N SER A 112 -1.30 0.50 -1.06
CA SER A 112 -2.02 -0.48 -0.22
C SER A 112 -3.34 0.11 0.26
N ALA A 113 -4.41 -0.67 0.21
CA ALA A 113 -5.70 -0.25 0.75
C ALA A 113 -5.61 0.02 2.26
N GLY A 114 -4.80 -0.73 3.01
CA GLY A 114 -4.54 -0.50 4.43
C GLY A 114 -4.04 0.91 4.72
N LEU A 115 -2.98 1.35 4.02
CA LEU A 115 -2.43 2.71 4.19
C LEU A 115 -3.42 3.78 3.70
N ALA A 116 -4.10 3.55 2.57
CA ALA A 116 -5.12 4.46 2.09
C ALA A 116 -6.21 4.69 3.15
N LYS A 117 -6.70 3.62 3.78
CA LYS A 117 -7.71 3.70 4.86
C LYS A 117 -7.20 4.42 6.09
N GLN A 118 -5.94 4.21 6.47
CA GLN A 118 -5.32 4.94 7.59
C GLN A 118 -5.28 6.45 7.34
N LEU A 119 -4.86 6.86 6.15
CA LEU A 119 -4.78 8.27 5.78
C LEU A 119 -6.18 8.90 5.61
N LEU A 120 -7.13 8.18 5.04
CA LEU A 120 -8.53 8.62 4.98
C LEU A 120 -9.14 8.80 6.38
N ALA A 121 -8.82 7.91 7.33
CA ALA A 121 -9.24 8.08 8.72
C ALA A 121 -8.57 9.32 9.35
N ALA A 122 -7.26 9.51 9.11
CA ALA A 122 -6.50 10.65 9.61
C ALA A 122 -7.08 12.00 9.16
N ASP A 123 -7.60 12.08 7.94
CA ASP A 123 -8.27 13.28 7.43
C ASP A 123 -9.44 13.72 8.34
N SER A 124 -10.29 12.78 8.75
CA SER A 124 -11.44 13.08 9.60
C SER A 124 -11.10 13.17 11.09
N SER A 125 -10.05 12.49 11.56
CA SER A 125 -9.74 12.40 13.00
C SER A 125 -8.74 13.44 13.50
N ILE A 126 -7.86 13.97 12.64
CA ILE A 126 -6.84 14.93 13.06
C ILE A 126 -7.42 16.35 12.99
N SER A 127 -7.50 16.99 14.16
CA SER A 127 -7.81 18.41 14.28
C SER A 127 -6.52 19.24 14.28
N LEU A 128 -6.45 20.22 13.37
CA LEU A 128 -5.32 21.14 13.29
C LEU A 128 -5.56 22.39 14.14
N THR A 129 -4.52 22.91 14.78
CA THR A 129 -4.54 24.26 15.35
C THR A 129 -4.61 25.31 14.24
N SER A 130 -4.91 26.57 14.58
CA SER A 130 -4.96 27.65 13.58
C SER A 130 -3.65 27.80 12.79
N ALA A 131 -2.49 27.69 13.47
CA ALA A 131 -1.19 27.78 12.80
C ALA A 131 -0.94 26.60 11.86
N GLN A 132 -1.29 25.39 12.28
CA GLN A 132 -1.18 24.19 11.45
C GLN A 132 -2.14 24.24 10.25
N MET A 133 -3.34 24.80 10.43
CA MET A 133 -4.29 25.02 9.35
C MET A 133 -3.75 26.02 8.31
N THR A 134 -3.01 27.06 8.75
CA THR A 134 -2.27 27.93 7.81
C THR A 134 -1.26 27.14 7.00
N THR A 135 -0.44 26.30 7.63
CA THR A 135 0.52 25.43 6.92
C THR A 135 -0.17 24.49 5.93
N PHE A 136 -1.29 23.87 6.34
CA PHE A 136 -2.10 22.98 5.52
C PHE A 136 -2.62 23.69 4.26
N ASN A 137 -3.26 24.84 4.43
CA ASN A 137 -3.80 25.61 3.30
C ASN A 137 -2.70 26.16 2.38
N SER A 138 -1.59 26.63 2.95
CA SER A 138 -0.44 27.07 2.16
C SER A 138 0.14 25.93 1.32
N ALA A 139 0.27 24.72 1.89
CA ALA A 139 0.74 23.56 1.15
C ALA A 139 -0.16 23.23 -0.04
N ALA A 140 -1.48 23.17 0.16
CA ALA A 140 -2.44 22.93 -0.92
C ALA A 140 -2.25 23.93 -2.09
N SER A 141 -2.11 25.21 -1.76
CA SER A 141 -1.96 26.27 -2.78
C SER A 141 -0.66 26.17 -3.58
N MET A 142 0.38 25.55 -3.02
CA MET A 142 1.69 25.37 -3.63
C MET A 142 1.80 24.10 -4.49
N THR A 143 0.84 23.17 -4.40
CA THR A 143 0.81 21.98 -5.27
C THR A 143 0.55 22.37 -6.72
N ASP A 144 0.89 21.47 -7.63
CA ASP A 144 0.69 21.71 -9.07
C ASP A 144 -0.81 21.76 -9.42
N ASP A 145 -1.63 20.98 -8.69
CA ASP A 145 -3.10 20.97 -8.81
C ASP A 145 -3.78 22.14 -8.07
N HIS A 146 -3.02 22.99 -7.35
CA HIS A 146 -3.53 24.00 -6.42
C HIS A 146 -4.60 23.46 -5.43
N GLY A 147 -4.40 22.22 -4.98
CA GLY A 147 -5.30 21.46 -4.13
C GLY A 147 -4.62 20.23 -3.55
N TRP A 148 -5.38 19.18 -3.25
CA TRP A 148 -4.82 17.93 -2.71
C TRP A 148 -4.73 16.80 -3.73
N CYS A 149 -5.40 16.98 -4.88
CA CYS A 149 -5.34 16.13 -6.07
C CYS A 149 -6.07 16.84 -7.22
N CYS A 150 -5.84 16.42 -8.47
CA CYS A 150 -6.57 16.89 -9.64
C CYS A 150 -8.13 16.74 -9.59
N CYS A 151 -8.68 15.89 -8.71
CA CYS A 151 -10.13 15.73 -8.53
C CYS A 151 -10.51 15.36 -7.09
N HIS A 152 -11.74 15.71 -6.67
CA HIS A 152 -12.31 15.36 -5.35
C HIS A 152 -12.73 13.88 -5.26
N CYS A 153 -11.79 12.97 -5.49
CA CYS A 153 -11.94 11.53 -5.28
C CYS A 153 -11.28 11.10 -3.97
N TRP A 154 -11.25 9.79 -3.68
CA TRP A 154 -10.59 9.24 -2.50
C TRP A 154 -9.16 9.76 -2.30
N ARG A 155 -8.43 10.05 -3.38
CA ARG A 155 -7.04 10.48 -3.32
C ARG A 155 -6.89 11.92 -2.82
N TRP A 156 -7.84 12.80 -3.10
CA TRP A 156 -7.88 14.15 -2.51
C TRP A 156 -7.85 14.06 -0.99
N TYR A 157 -8.79 13.30 -0.42
CA TYR A 157 -8.92 13.17 1.03
C TYR A 157 -7.80 12.36 1.67
N MET A 158 -7.24 11.38 0.94
CA MET A 158 -6.04 10.66 1.39
C MET A 158 -4.84 11.62 1.49
N SER A 159 -4.66 12.51 0.52
CA SER A 159 -3.63 13.56 0.55
C SER A 159 -3.88 14.57 1.66
N GLU A 160 -5.14 14.95 1.95
CA GLU A 160 -5.48 15.79 3.12
C GLU A 160 -5.07 15.11 4.43
N GLY A 161 -5.39 13.82 4.58
CA GLY A 161 -4.97 13.02 5.72
C GLY A 161 -3.45 12.90 5.84
N LEU A 162 -2.75 12.67 4.73
CA LEU A 162 -1.29 12.66 4.69
C LEU A 162 -0.72 14.01 5.15
N ALA A 163 -1.19 15.12 4.59
CA ALA A 163 -0.73 16.45 4.98
C ALA A 163 -0.96 16.71 6.48
N LYS A 164 -2.12 16.35 7.02
CA LYS A 164 -2.41 16.43 8.47
C LYS A 164 -1.43 15.61 9.30
N VAL A 165 -1.09 14.39 8.89
CA VAL A 165 -0.05 13.57 9.55
C VAL A 165 1.32 14.25 9.47
N LEU A 166 1.73 14.74 8.29
CA LEU A 166 3.03 15.38 8.10
C LEU A 166 3.19 16.66 8.94
N ILE A 167 2.12 17.43 9.11
CA ILE A 167 2.11 18.64 9.95
C ILE A 167 2.19 18.28 11.44
N THR A 168 1.36 17.32 11.88
CA THR A 168 1.18 17.05 13.31
C THR A 168 2.24 16.15 13.90
N LYS A 169 2.67 15.12 13.16
CA LYS A 169 3.64 14.11 13.62
C LYS A 169 5.08 14.46 13.23
N TYR A 170 5.27 15.02 12.03
CA TYR A 170 6.60 15.27 11.48
C TYR A 170 6.99 16.76 11.44
N HIS A 171 6.07 17.65 11.85
CA HIS A 171 6.29 19.10 11.89
C HIS A 171 6.79 19.69 10.56
N MET A 172 6.37 19.10 9.44
CA MET A 172 6.80 19.54 8.12
C MET A 172 6.18 20.88 7.74
N GLY A 173 6.96 21.71 7.05
CA GLY A 173 6.50 22.98 6.50
C GLY A 173 5.71 22.82 5.19
N ALA A 174 5.04 23.90 4.79
CA ALA A 174 4.11 23.89 3.66
C ALA A 174 4.77 23.48 2.33
N SER A 175 5.98 23.97 2.04
CA SER A 175 6.70 23.65 0.79
C SER A 175 7.09 22.18 0.69
N THR A 176 7.55 21.58 1.79
CA THR A 176 7.87 20.15 1.84
C THR A 176 6.62 19.30 1.65
N ILE A 177 5.51 19.67 2.28
CA ILE A 177 4.23 18.96 2.12
C ILE A 177 3.74 19.06 0.69
N ALA A 178 3.76 20.24 0.08
CA ALA A 178 3.36 20.43 -1.32
C ALA A 178 4.21 19.56 -2.25
N HIS A 179 5.52 19.51 -2.02
CA HIS A 179 6.42 18.65 -2.77
C HIS A 179 6.07 17.16 -2.63
N VAL A 180 5.81 16.68 -1.41
CA VAL A 180 5.36 15.30 -1.18
C VAL A 180 4.03 15.03 -1.88
N VAL A 181 3.07 15.94 -1.84
CA VAL A 181 1.77 15.79 -2.52
C VAL A 181 1.95 15.70 -4.04
N ASN A 182 2.79 16.54 -4.65
CA ASN A 182 3.10 16.46 -6.08
C ASN A 182 3.75 15.12 -6.46
N LEU A 183 4.66 14.62 -5.62
CA LEU A 183 5.29 13.31 -5.83
C LEU A 183 4.33 12.13 -5.63
N THR A 184 3.36 12.26 -4.73
CA THR A 184 2.38 11.21 -4.40
C THR A 184 1.11 11.25 -5.26
N ASN A 185 0.95 12.29 -6.09
CA ASN A 185 -0.22 12.42 -6.97
C ASN A 185 -0.29 11.22 -7.92
N GLY A 186 -1.47 10.61 -8.00
CA GLY A 186 -1.73 9.43 -8.84
C GLY A 186 -2.45 9.77 -10.15
N CYS A 187 -2.47 11.05 -10.53
CA CYS A 187 -3.32 11.56 -11.62
C CYS A 187 -2.91 11.02 -12.99
N GLY A 188 -1.63 10.69 -13.18
CA GLY A 188 -1.07 10.38 -14.50
C GLY A 188 -0.71 11.65 -15.27
N GLY A 189 -0.65 11.56 -16.60
CA GLY A 189 -0.32 12.68 -17.48
C GLY A 189 1.18 12.92 -17.61
N ALA A 190 1.56 13.70 -18.62
CA ALA A 190 2.96 14.03 -18.88
C ALA A 190 3.56 14.82 -17.70
N LEU A 191 4.87 14.69 -17.49
CA LEU A 191 5.58 15.49 -16.50
C LEU A 191 5.39 17.00 -16.78
N GLY A 192 4.93 17.75 -15.77
CA GLY A 192 4.67 19.19 -15.88
C GLY A 192 3.33 19.56 -16.52
N SER A 193 2.45 18.59 -16.81
CA SER A 193 1.10 18.84 -17.36
C SER A 193 0.01 19.06 -16.31
N ASP A 194 0.39 19.21 -15.03
CA ASP A 194 -0.50 19.13 -13.86
C ASP A 194 -1.45 20.35 -13.67
N ALA A 195 -1.62 21.17 -14.70
CA ALA A 195 -2.68 22.18 -14.77
C ALA A 195 -3.97 21.58 -15.38
N SER A 196 -4.64 20.67 -14.67
CA SER A 196 -6.04 20.35 -15.01
C SER A 196 -6.98 21.31 -14.25
N PRO A 197 -7.82 22.10 -14.94
CA PRO A 197 -8.74 23.02 -14.26
C PRO A 197 -9.80 22.21 -13.52
N SER A 198 -9.68 22.12 -12.19
CA SER A 198 -10.74 21.58 -11.33
C SER A 198 -12.03 22.40 -11.53
N PRO A 199 -13.17 21.77 -11.90
CA PRO A 199 -14.43 22.47 -11.97
C PRO A 199 -14.88 22.79 -10.53
N ARG A 200 -14.69 24.04 -10.13
CA ARG A 200 -15.33 24.60 -8.94
C ARG A 200 -16.85 24.59 -9.15
N THR A 201 -17.53 23.58 -8.62
CA THR A 201 -18.92 23.72 -8.17
C THR A 201 -19.09 22.99 -6.84
N ARG A 202 -19.01 23.78 -5.77
CA ARG A 202 -19.53 23.43 -4.45
C ARG A 202 -21.04 23.66 -4.53
N SER A 203 -21.84 22.62 -4.34
CA SER A 203 -23.29 22.68 -4.07
C SER A 203 -23.55 21.94 -2.76
#